data_AF-A0A3M1L8L5-F1
#
_entry.id   AF-A0A3M1L8L5-F1
#
_cell.length_a   1.000
_cell.length_b   1.000
_cell.length_c   1.000
_cell.angle_alpha   90.00
_cell.angle_beta   90.00
_cell.angle_gamma   90.00
#
_symmetry.space_group_name_H-M   'P 1'
#
loop_
_entity.id
_entity.type
_entity.pdbx_description
1 polymer ?
#
loop_
_entity_poly.entity_id
_entity_poly.type
_entity_poly.pdbx_seq_one_letter_code
_entity_poly.pdbx_strand_id
1 'polypeptide(L)'
;MQGQIDPVLGIYDPLLTTLAKMGYVRGQTLYAVGYDWRNSNRVSADLLDEKIGEQLSRVAELPYVNHDGKVDLVVHSMGGLVSRAYIQGYGVDNENGDAPIAYDGDVRKVVFIASPHRGFPIDYRTREGLTWDDYLYEGNEGHLRTLMNEVLWPILIQKKYDPSCFFAPGLPDTCGADPYGWSHDPERGIQSLAEMLPTEDVPAYLCSSLGAEGCAPGAAYPYGHEVNPLLNDMNATVQDLADALGPENIYVIYGVQNDTDHWYEVTAPPPTGWAYGRPITLDVGQDRDFETNEGDDLIPVYSTNLKELLDSIPPENVKRLSDKPARHKQIMYHTDTQSRYVPTFLTGQAISFTTPYKRPPFLIHPGQWLVLTDLCPVNLTLTDPQGRRVGYDPATGGVLEEVPDALYTGPGVEGQFIIVPRAPAGDYQITATGFDTGEYTLLVYRVDERGAWSQAIFTGTIALSQTVTHTLEGYVPAIFADTFDRADSTDLGPGWEEVAGE
;
A
#
# COMPACT_ATOMS: atom_id res chain seq x y z
N MET A 1 -2.06 6.98 -8.46
CA MET A 1 -2.45 7.88 -7.33
C MET A 1 -1.28 8.80 -6.94
N GLN A 2 -1.08 9.93 -7.62
CA GLN A 2 -0.09 10.93 -7.22
C GLN A 2 -0.70 11.89 -6.18
N GLY A 3 0.02 12.17 -5.08
CA GLY A 3 -0.30 13.28 -4.17
C GLY A 3 -1.25 13.03 -2.98
N GLN A 4 -1.90 11.86 -2.85
CA GLN A 4 -2.64 11.48 -1.64
C GLN A 4 -2.03 10.22 -1.01
N ILE A 5 -1.82 10.24 0.31
CA ILE A 5 -1.37 9.06 1.06
C ILE A 5 -2.58 8.27 1.57
N ASP A 6 -2.68 7.00 1.17
CA ASP A 6 -3.74 6.06 1.56
C ASP A 6 -5.17 6.65 1.52
N PRO A 7 -5.69 6.96 0.32
CA PRO A 7 -7.05 7.50 0.17
C PRO A 7 -8.15 6.46 0.48
N VAL A 8 -7.78 5.21 0.76
CA VAL A 8 -8.72 4.10 0.93
C VAL A 8 -8.97 3.80 2.39
N LEU A 9 -7.91 3.62 3.20
CA LEU A 9 -8.04 3.24 4.61
C LEU A 9 -7.96 4.46 5.54
N GLY A 10 -7.26 5.53 5.15
CA GLY A 10 -7.07 6.72 5.99
C GLY A 10 -6.22 6.46 7.24
N ILE A 11 -5.30 5.48 7.22
CA ILE A 11 -4.52 5.09 8.40
C ILE A 11 -3.59 6.21 8.91
N TYR A 12 -3.23 7.15 8.03
CA TYR A 12 -2.36 8.29 8.34
C TYR A 12 -3.11 9.53 8.87
N ASP A 13 -4.42 9.61 8.66
CA ASP A 13 -5.23 10.77 9.05
C ASP A 13 -5.13 11.13 10.53
N PRO A 14 -5.12 10.15 11.47
CA PRO A 14 -4.90 10.42 12.88
C PRO A 14 -3.63 11.23 13.15
N LEU A 15 -2.48 10.77 12.61
CA LEU A 15 -1.20 11.43 12.81
C LEU A 15 -1.18 12.82 12.15
N LEU A 16 -1.63 12.93 10.89
CA LEU A 16 -1.69 14.21 10.19
C LEU A 16 -2.59 15.23 10.92
N THR A 17 -3.72 14.78 11.46
CA THR A 17 -4.64 15.64 12.23
C THR A 17 -4.03 16.06 13.56
N THR A 18 -3.31 15.15 14.21
CA THR A 18 -2.61 15.43 15.46
C THR A 18 -1.48 16.45 15.26
N LEU A 19 -0.67 16.30 14.21
CA LEU A 19 0.35 17.30 13.83
C LEU A 19 -0.29 18.64 13.47
N ALA A 20 -1.41 18.65 12.75
CA ALA A 20 -2.12 19.90 12.46
C ALA A 20 -2.60 20.62 13.73
N LYS A 21 -3.10 19.87 14.72
CA LYS A 21 -3.48 20.42 16.04
C LYS A 21 -2.28 20.94 16.85
N MET A 22 -1.06 20.49 16.55
CA MET A 22 0.17 21.03 17.13
C MET A 22 0.61 22.37 16.51
N GLY A 23 -0.03 22.80 15.42
CA GLY A 23 0.26 24.08 14.76
C GLY A 23 0.87 23.94 13.36
N TYR A 24 1.09 22.71 12.88
CA TYR A 24 1.43 22.50 11.47
C TYR A 24 0.23 22.82 10.56
N VAL A 25 0.49 23.30 9.35
CA VAL A 25 -0.54 23.71 8.39
C VAL A 25 -0.49 22.79 7.19
N ARG A 26 -1.57 22.02 6.96
CA ARG A 26 -1.69 21.10 5.81
C ARG A 26 -1.49 21.86 4.50
N GLY A 27 -0.67 21.32 3.60
CA GLY A 27 -0.34 21.91 2.31
C GLY A 27 0.63 23.11 2.38
N GLN A 28 1.17 23.42 3.56
CA GLN A 28 2.20 24.45 3.74
C GLN A 28 3.39 23.91 4.54
N THR A 29 3.22 23.68 5.84
CA THR A 29 4.29 23.17 6.72
C THR A 29 4.13 21.68 7.05
N LEU A 30 3.02 21.08 6.65
CA LEU A 30 2.77 19.64 6.69
C LEU A 30 2.20 19.22 5.34
N TYR A 31 2.93 18.37 4.62
CA TYR A 31 2.54 17.89 3.31
C TYR A 31 2.72 16.38 3.24
N ALA A 32 1.80 15.73 2.53
CA ALA A 32 1.83 14.30 2.29
C ALA A 32 2.41 14.05 0.90
N VAL A 33 3.35 13.10 0.79
CA VAL A 33 3.96 12.72 -0.49
C VAL A 33 3.48 11.32 -0.84
N GLY A 34 2.46 11.25 -1.70
CA GLY A 34 2.02 10.00 -2.33
C GLY A 34 2.74 9.82 -3.67
N TYR A 35 3.24 8.62 -3.93
CA TYR A 35 4.00 8.27 -5.12
C TYR A 35 3.46 7.01 -5.79
N ASP A 36 3.86 6.76 -7.04
CA ASP A 36 3.56 5.51 -7.71
C ASP A 36 4.43 4.39 -7.12
N TRP A 37 3.88 3.71 -6.13
CA TRP A 37 4.53 2.62 -5.42
C TRP A 37 4.89 1.44 -6.32
N ARG A 38 4.43 1.38 -7.58
CA ARG A 38 4.84 0.33 -8.53
C ARG A 38 6.25 0.54 -9.08
N ASN A 39 6.75 1.78 -9.04
CA ASN A 39 8.07 2.12 -9.55
C ASN A 39 9.16 1.72 -8.56
N SER A 40 10.39 1.65 -9.05
CA SER A 40 11.56 1.53 -8.17
C SER A 40 11.56 2.64 -7.13
N ASN A 41 11.99 2.31 -5.91
CA ASN A 41 12.24 3.26 -4.83
C ASN A 41 13.31 4.29 -5.24
N ARG A 42 14.18 3.98 -6.20
CA ARG A 42 15.15 4.92 -6.78
C ARG A 42 14.48 6.02 -7.61
N VAL A 43 13.46 5.66 -8.39
CA VAL A 43 12.63 6.63 -9.14
C VAL A 43 11.75 7.42 -8.18
N SER A 44 11.23 6.78 -7.14
CA SER A 44 10.43 7.48 -6.12
C SER A 44 11.28 8.45 -5.29
N ALA A 45 12.59 8.24 -5.19
CA ALA A 45 13.53 9.15 -4.52
C ALA A 45 13.73 10.46 -5.30
N ASP A 46 13.69 10.41 -6.64
CA ASP A 46 13.66 11.61 -7.50
C ASP A 46 12.42 12.46 -7.23
N LEU A 47 11.25 11.82 -7.21
CA LEU A 47 10.01 12.50 -6.85
C LEU A 47 10.06 13.11 -5.44
N LEU A 48 10.74 12.44 -4.49
CA LEU A 48 10.92 12.99 -3.15
C LEU A 48 11.78 14.28 -3.19
N ASP A 49 12.90 14.26 -3.92
CA ASP A 49 13.77 15.43 -4.15
C ASP A 49 12.98 16.62 -4.72
N GLU A 50 12.27 16.39 -5.83
CA GLU A 50 11.43 17.39 -6.49
C GLU A 50 10.41 17.99 -5.50
N LYS A 51 9.74 17.14 -4.73
CA LYS A 51 8.69 17.57 -3.78
C LYS A 51 9.27 18.34 -2.61
N ILE A 52 10.47 18.01 -2.12
CA ILE A 52 11.15 18.78 -1.08
C ILE A 52 11.52 20.16 -1.63
N GLY A 53 12.15 20.24 -2.81
CA GLY A 53 12.52 21.50 -3.46
C GLY A 53 11.32 22.43 -3.72
N GLU A 54 10.20 21.87 -4.19
CA GLU A 54 8.94 22.59 -4.36
C GLU A 54 8.43 23.18 -3.04
N GLN A 55 8.42 22.38 -1.96
CA GLN A 55 7.90 22.85 -0.67
C GLN A 55 8.82 23.87 -0.01
N LEU A 56 10.15 23.67 -0.05
CA LEU A 56 11.12 24.65 0.45
C LEU A 56 10.94 26.00 -0.24
N SER A 57 10.72 26.00 -1.56
CA SER A 57 10.43 27.21 -2.33
C SER A 57 9.13 27.90 -1.89
N ARG A 58 8.08 27.13 -1.59
CA ARG A 58 6.77 27.67 -1.16
C ARG A 58 6.80 28.27 0.25
N VAL A 59 7.56 27.67 1.17
CA VAL A 59 7.60 28.11 2.57
C VAL A 59 8.64 29.20 2.83
N ALA A 60 9.48 29.53 1.86
CA ALA A 60 10.54 30.54 1.97
C ALA A 60 10.03 31.92 2.43
N GLU A 61 8.78 32.27 2.14
CA GLU A 61 8.17 33.55 2.52
C GLU A 61 7.35 33.50 3.83
N LEU A 62 7.24 32.32 4.47
CA LEU A 62 6.43 32.15 5.68
C LEU A 62 7.23 32.54 6.95
N PRO A 63 6.85 33.60 7.69
CA PRO A 63 7.69 34.19 8.74
C PRO A 63 7.83 33.31 10.00
N TYR A 64 7.08 32.23 10.10
CA TYR A 64 7.07 31.29 11.22
C TYR A 64 7.76 29.96 10.90
N VAL A 65 8.34 29.82 9.71
CA VAL A 65 9.08 28.64 9.28
C VAL A 65 10.58 28.88 9.46
N ASN A 66 11.33 27.84 9.81
CA ASN A 66 12.78 27.91 9.82
C ASN A 66 13.28 27.90 8.37
N HIS A 67 14.11 28.88 8.00
CA HIS A 67 14.62 29.03 6.64
C HIS A 67 16.04 28.48 6.50
N ASP A 68 16.36 27.38 7.19
CA ASP A 68 17.63 26.66 7.06
C ASP A 68 17.70 25.78 5.80
N GLY A 69 16.63 25.79 5.00
CA GLY A 69 16.54 25.05 3.75
C GLY A 69 16.37 23.55 3.95
N LYS A 70 15.85 23.13 5.12
CA LYS A 70 15.69 21.70 5.43
C LYS A 70 14.29 21.30 5.84
N VAL A 71 13.99 20.01 5.67
CA VAL A 71 12.73 19.38 6.05
C VAL A 71 12.93 18.25 7.08
N ASP A 72 11.88 17.94 7.83
CA ASP A 72 11.82 16.71 8.63
C ASP A 72 10.94 15.69 7.90
N LEU A 73 11.41 14.45 7.78
CA LEU A 73 10.66 13.36 7.17
C LEU A 73 10.03 12.46 8.24
N VAL A 74 8.75 12.11 8.05
CA VAL A 74 8.07 11.06 8.81
C VAL A 74 7.58 10.03 7.82
N VAL A 75 8.21 8.87 7.83
CA VAL A 75 8.09 7.88 6.76
C VAL A 75 7.60 6.56 7.33
N HIS A 76 6.79 5.85 6.55
CA HIS A 76 6.18 4.60 6.95
C HIS A 76 6.46 3.51 5.93
N SER A 77 6.72 2.28 6.40
CA SER A 77 6.87 1.11 5.52
C SER A 77 7.92 1.38 4.42
N MET A 78 7.59 1.05 3.17
CA MET A 78 8.42 1.29 1.99
C MET A 78 8.84 2.76 1.79
N GLY A 79 8.10 3.74 2.31
CA GLY A 79 8.50 5.16 2.25
C GLY A 79 9.85 5.43 2.94
N GLY A 80 10.24 4.58 3.88
CA GLY A 80 11.58 4.60 4.46
C GLY A 80 12.68 4.17 3.47
N LEU A 81 12.39 3.23 2.56
CA LEU A 81 13.33 2.85 1.51
C LEU A 81 13.49 3.96 0.47
N VAL A 82 12.40 4.63 0.09
CA VAL A 82 12.45 5.83 -0.75
C VAL A 82 13.33 6.92 -0.12
N SER A 83 13.13 7.18 1.17
CA SER A 83 13.89 8.20 1.88
C SER A 83 15.37 7.85 2.03
N ARG A 84 15.68 6.57 2.27
CA ARG A 84 17.07 6.08 2.27
C ARG A 84 17.70 6.19 0.88
N ALA A 85 16.98 5.79 -0.16
CA ALA A 85 17.47 5.88 -1.53
C ALA A 85 17.80 7.33 -1.91
N TYR A 86 16.99 8.30 -1.47
CA TYR A 86 17.29 9.71 -1.65
C TYR A 86 18.54 10.15 -0.86
N ILE A 87 18.52 9.98 0.47
CA ILE A 87 19.56 10.53 1.36
C ILE A 87 20.93 9.87 1.15
N GLN A 88 20.95 8.58 0.80
CA GLN A 88 22.17 7.84 0.50
C GLN A 88 22.61 7.98 -0.98
N GLY A 89 21.92 8.76 -1.82
CA GLY A 89 22.33 9.06 -3.20
C GLY A 89 22.11 7.94 -4.22
N TYR A 90 21.10 7.09 -4.00
CA TYR A 90 20.68 6.02 -4.92
C TYR A 90 19.54 6.41 -5.86
N GLY A 91 18.97 7.61 -5.71
CA GLY A 91 17.90 8.11 -6.58
C GLY A 91 18.30 8.18 -8.05
N VAL A 92 17.34 7.99 -8.95
CA VAL A 92 17.55 8.14 -10.39
C VAL A 92 16.40 8.84 -11.09
N ASP A 93 16.78 9.66 -12.06
CA ASP A 93 15.86 10.29 -12.99
C ASP A 93 15.60 9.33 -14.16
N ASN A 94 14.44 8.68 -14.12
CA ASN A 94 14.01 7.74 -15.15
C ASN A 94 13.69 8.44 -16.48
N GLU A 95 13.31 9.72 -16.46
CA GLU A 95 13.04 10.49 -17.70
C GLU A 95 14.33 10.80 -18.47
N ASN A 96 15.46 10.88 -17.76
CA ASN A 96 16.78 11.13 -18.33
C ASN A 96 17.70 9.90 -18.33
N GLY A 97 17.14 8.70 -18.47
CA GLY A 97 17.89 7.46 -18.70
C GLY A 97 18.59 6.93 -17.44
N ASP A 98 17.89 6.98 -16.31
CA ASP A 98 18.36 6.58 -14.98
C ASP A 98 19.62 7.34 -14.50
N ALA A 99 19.69 8.64 -14.84
CA ALA A 99 20.78 9.49 -14.38
C ALA A 99 20.78 9.55 -12.83
N PRO A 100 21.93 9.36 -12.15
CA PRO A 100 21.99 9.43 -10.70
C PRO A 100 21.61 10.82 -10.17
N ILE A 101 20.83 10.83 -9.09
CA ILE A 101 20.45 12.05 -8.38
C ILE A 101 21.26 12.12 -7.09
N ALA A 102 21.93 13.25 -6.92
CA ALA A 102 22.68 13.53 -5.71
C ALA A 102 21.73 13.98 -4.59
N TYR A 103 22.07 13.65 -3.35
CA TYR A 103 21.38 14.20 -2.19
C TYR A 103 21.75 15.67 -1.99
N ASP A 104 20.75 16.54 -1.87
CA ASP A 104 20.94 18.00 -1.77
C ASP A 104 21.25 18.49 -0.34
N GLY A 105 21.28 17.61 0.66
CA GLY A 105 21.58 17.99 2.05
C GLY A 105 20.42 18.67 2.77
N ASP A 106 19.21 18.55 2.24
CA ASP A 106 17.98 19.27 2.60
C ASP A 106 17.07 18.49 3.57
N VAL A 107 17.49 17.32 4.05
CA VAL A 107 16.83 16.61 5.16
C VAL A 107 17.55 16.92 6.46
N ARG A 108 16.77 17.34 7.47
CA ARG A 108 17.26 17.62 8.83
C ARG A 108 17.11 16.42 9.75
N LYS A 109 15.94 15.77 9.73
CA LYS A 109 15.59 14.63 10.59
C LYS A 109 14.75 13.62 9.82
N VAL A 110 14.83 12.36 10.21
CA VAL A 110 13.96 11.30 9.69
C VAL A 110 13.41 10.43 10.82
N VAL A 111 12.11 10.18 10.76
CA VAL A 111 11.42 9.20 11.60
C VAL A 111 11.01 8.02 10.73
N PHE A 112 11.73 6.91 10.84
CA PHE A 112 11.37 5.63 10.24
C PHE A 112 10.32 4.94 11.10
N ILE A 113 9.17 4.63 10.50
CA ILE A 113 8.09 3.90 11.17
C ILE A 113 7.86 2.61 10.39
N ALA A 114 8.13 1.48 11.01
CA ALA A 114 7.90 0.16 10.42
C ALA A 114 8.55 -0.01 9.03
N SER A 115 9.79 0.45 8.81
CA SER A 115 10.41 0.42 7.46
C SER A 115 11.23 -0.85 7.24
N PRO A 116 11.10 -1.57 6.11
CA PRO A 116 11.76 -2.86 5.90
C PRO A 116 13.23 -2.72 5.47
N HIS A 117 14.12 -2.31 6.38
CA HIS A 117 15.52 -2.01 6.05
C HIS A 117 16.34 -3.21 5.57
N ARG A 118 15.86 -4.44 5.79
CA ARG A 118 16.45 -5.70 5.29
C ARG A 118 15.43 -6.56 4.54
N GLY A 119 14.35 -5.94 4.03
CA GLY A 119 13.27 -6.61 3.33
C GLY A 119 12.43 -7.50 4.25
N PHE A 120 11.45 -8.21 3.70
CA PHE A 120 10.60 -9.11 4.48
C PHE A 120 10.02 -10.24 3.62
N PRO A 121 9.90 -11.47 4.17
CA PRO A 121 9.51 -12.65 3.39
C PRO A 121 8.15 -12.54 2.70
N ILE A 122 7.13 -11.96 3.37
CA ILE A 122 5.75 -11.88 2.86
C ILE A 122 5.70 -11.29 1.45
N ASP A 123 6.60 -10.37 1.13
CA ASP A 123 6.61 -9.73 -0.18
C ASP A 123 6.87 -10.71 -1.34
N TYR A 124 7.57 -11.82 -1.07
CA TYR A 124 7.72 -12.93 -2.02
C TYR A 124 6.37 -13.52 -2.43
N ARG A 125 5.45 -13.71 -1.47
CA ARG A 125 4.10 -14.27 -1.76
C ARG A 125 3.28 -13.29 -2.58
N THR A 126 3.39 -12.00 -2.32
CA THR A 126 2.69 -10.98 -3.11
C THR A 126 3.26 -10.85 -4.51
N ARG A 127 4.58 -10.79 -4.65
CA ARG A 127 5.29 -10.69 -5.92
C ARG A 127 5.03 -11.89 -6.83
N GLU A 128 5.25 -13.10 -6.31
CA GLU A 128 5.14 -14.33 -7.11
C GLU A 128 3.70 -14.83 -7.24
N GLY A 129 2.89 -14.65 -6.20
CA GLY A 129 1.51 -15.12 -6.12
C GLY A 129 0.47 -14.14 -6.67
N LEU A 130 0.88 -12.91 -7.00
CA LEU A 130 0.02 -11.82 -7.49
C LEU A 130 -1.19 -11.57 -6.57
N THR A 131 -0.94 -11.62 -5.25
CA THR A 131 -1.97 -11.54 -4.23
C THR A 131 -1.62 -10.54 -3.14
N TRP A 132 -2.64 -9.78 -2.70
CA TRP A 132 -2.55 -8.75 -1.66
C TRP A 132 -3.15 -9.21 -0.33
N ASP A 133 -3.45 -10.50 -0.18
CA ASP A 133 -4.11 -11.08 1.00
C ASP A 133 -3.39 -10.73 2.30
N ASP A 134 -2.07 -10.89 2.32
CA ASP A 134 -1.26 -10.62 3.51
C ASP A 134 -1.12 -9.12 3.80
N TYR A 135 -1.37 -8.26 2.82
CA TYR A 135 -1.41 -6.81 3.03
C TYR A 135 -2.79 -6.31 3.46
N LEU A 136 -3.87 -7.09 3.29
CA LEU A 136 -5.27 -6.66 3.50
C LEU A 136 -5.99 -7.54 4.53
N TYR A 137 -5.42 -7.59 5.73
CA TYR A 137 -5.78 -8.54 6.80
C TYR A 137 -6.80 -8.03 7.85
N GLU A 138 -7.41 -6.84 7.73
CA GLU A 138 -8.30 -6.30 8.77
C GLU A 138 -9.81 -6.49 8.52
N GLY A 139 -10.49 -7.27 9.36
CA GLY A 139 -11.95 -7.37 9.37
C GLY A 139 -12.54 -7.83 8.03
N ASN A 140 -13.62 -7.19 7.56
CA ASN A 140 -14.27 -7.45 6.25
C ASN A 140 -13.46 -6.94 5.02
N GLU A 141 -12.14 -6.81 5.14
CA GLU A 141 -11.25 -6.48 4.00
C GLU A 141 -11.23 -7.56 2.91
N GLY A 142 -11.93 -8.69 3.08
CA GLY A 142 -12.14 -9.68 2.02
C GLY A 142 -12.68 -9.09 0.71
N HIS A 143 -13.51 -8.04 0.78
CA HIS A 143 -13.96 -7.31 -0.40
C HIS A 143 -12.83 -6.48 -1.05
N LEU A 144 -12.00 -5.80 -0.24
CA LEU A 144 -10.83 -5.05 -0.74
C LEU A 144 -9.79 -5.99 -1.33
N ARG A 145 -9.56 -7.14 -0.71
CA ARG A 145 -8.72 -8.21 -1.24
C ARG A 145 -9.19 -8.64 -2.61
N THR A 146 -10.46 -9.01 -2.75
CA THR A 146 -11.02 -9.40 -4.05
C THR A 146 -10.93 -8.25 -5.05
N LEU A 147 -11.28 -7.03 -4.65
CA LEU A 147 -11.15 -5.85 -5.51
C LEU A 147 -9.71 -5.64 -5.99
N MET A 148 -8.73 -5.78 -5.09
CA MET A 148 -7.32 -5.61 -5.41
C MET A 148 -6.85 -6.72 -6.35
N ASN A 149 -6.98 -7.99 -5.95
CA ASN A 149 -6.45 -9.14 -6.68
C ASN A 149 -7.13 -9.32 -8.05
N GLU A 150 -8.45 -9.17 -8.11
CA GLU A 150 -9.19 -9.46 -9.33
C GLU A 150 -9.31 -8.25 -10.25
N VAL A 151 -9.38 -7.01 -9.74
CA VAL A 151 -9.68 -5.83 -10.58
C VAL A 151 -8.53 -4.84 -10.62
N LEU A 152 -8.18 -4.22 -9.49
CA LEU A 152 -7.29 -3.07 -9.48
C LEU A 152 -5.86 -3.47 -9.86
N TRP A 153 -5.34 -4.55 -9.30
CA TRP A 153 -3.97 -4.99 -9.55
C TRP A 153 -3.71 -5.35 -11.02
N PRO A 154 -4.52 -6.22 -11.68
CA PRO A 154 -4.37 -6.48 -13.12
C PRO A 154 -4.44 -5.22 -13.97
N ILE A 155 -5.37 -4.31 -13.67
CA ILE A 155 -5.54 -3.05 -14.39
C ILE A 155 -4.31 -2.15 -14.25
N LEU A 156 -3.82 -1.97 -13.02
CA LEU A 156 -2.66 -1.13 -12.73
C LEU A 156 -1.39 -1.68 -13.37
N ILE A 157 -1.17 -2.99 -13.38
CA ILE A 157 -0.01 -3.59 -14.05
C ILE A 157 -0.13 -3.46 -15.56
N GLN A 158 -1.27 -3.87 -16.12
CA GLN A 158 -1.49 -3.84 -17.57
C GLN A 158 -1.16 -2.46 -18.13
N LYS A 159 -1.70 -1.42 -17.50
CA LYS A 159 -1.53 -0.07 -17.98
C LYS A 159 -0.06 0.38 -17.94
N LYS A 160 0.70 -0.07 -16.94
CA LYS A 160 2.14 0.20 -16.85
C LYS A 160 2.92 -0.55 -17.94
N TYR A 161 2.52 -1.77 -18.27
CA TYR A 161 3.21 -2.63 -19.23
C TYR A 161 2.92 -2.29 -20.69
N ASP A 162 1.63 -2.26 -21.06
CA ASP A 162 1.14 -1.93 -22.39
C ASP A 162 -0.20 -1.18 -22.31
N PRO A 163 -0.20 0.16 -22.40
CA PRO A 163 -1.41 0.96 -22.32
C PRO A 163 -2.30 0.85 -23.57
N SER A 164 -1.81 0.24 -24.66
CA SER A 164 -2.55 0.12 -25.93
C SER A 164 -3.45 -1.11 -26.00
N CYS A 165 -3.28 -2.06 -25.07
CA CYS A 165 -4.08 -3.27 -25.01
C CYS A 165 -4.91 -3.31 -23.72
N PHE A 166 -6.08 -3.96 -23.79
CA PHE A 166 -7.03 -4.04 -22.68
C PHE A 166 -7.40 -5.49 -22.30
N PHE A 167 -7.23 -5.83 -21.02
CA PHE A 167 -7.63 -7.08 -20.38
C PHE A 167 -8.50 -6.73 -19.19
N ALA A 168 -9.67 -7.35 -19.12
CA ALA A 168 -10.52 -7.27 -17.96
C ALA A 168 -11.01 -8.66 -17.55
N PRO A 169 -11.02 -8.96 -16.25
CA PRO A 169 -11.64 -10.18 -15.73
C PRO A 169 -13.07 -10.33 -16.25
N GLY A 170 -13.38 -11.52 -16.78
CA GLY A 170 -14.69 -11.83 -17.33
C GLY A 170 -14.90 -11.46 -18.80
N LEU A 171 -13.87 -10.96 -19.50
CA LEU A 171 -13.89 -10.73 -20.94
C LEU A 171 -12.94 -11.66 -21.70
N PRO A 172 -13.16 -11.82 -23.03
CA PRO A 172 -12.16 -12.46 -23.88
C PRO A 172 -10.83 -11.73 -23.80
N ASP A 173 -9.76 -12.47 -23.53
CA ASP A 173 -8.40 -11.94 -23.56
C ASP A 173 -7.99 -11.65 -25.01
N THR A 174 -7.93 -10.36 -25.35
CA THR A 174 -7.46 -9.87 -26.65
C THR A 174 -5.99 -9.50 -26.65
N CYS A 175 -5.30 -9.63 -25.51
CA CYS A 175 -3.95 -9.12 -25.29
C CYS A 175 -2.89 -10.21 -25.12
N GLY A 176 -3.29 -11.47 -24.95
CA GLY A 176 -2.36 -12.50 -24.51
C GLY A 176 -1.84 -12.15 -23.12
N ALA A 177 -2.77 -11.88 -22.21
CA ALA A 177 -2.50 -11.37 -20.88
C ALA A 177 -1.55 -12.32 -20.13
N ASP A 178 -0.44 -11.75 -19.68
CA ASP A 178 0.53 -12.42 -18.81
C ASP A 178 0.77 -11.54 -17.57
N PRO A 179 -0.19 -11.47 -16.61
CA PRO A 179 -0.05 -10.62 -15.43
C PRO A 179 1.22 -10.93 -14.63
N TYR A 180 1.68 -12.19 -14.66
CA TYR A 180 2.92 -12.58 -14.01
C TYR A 180 4.13 -11.97 -14.73
N GLY A 181 4.26 -12.19 -16.04
CA GLY A 181 5.33 -11.61 -16.84
C GLY A 181 5.34 -10.08 -16.80
N TRP A 182 4.18 -9.44 -16.83
CA TRP A 182 4.06 -7.98 -16.70
C TRP A 182 4.52 -7.48 -15.33
N SER A 183 4.18 -8.18 -14.25
CA SER A 183 4.60 -7.80 -12.89
C SER A 183 6.11 -7.92 -12.70
N HIS A 184 6.75 -8.89 -13.36
CA HIS A 184 8.18 -9.18 -13.26
C HIS A 184 9.02 -8.51 -14.36
N ASP A 185 8.40 -7.70 -15.22
CA ASP A 185 9.13 -7.00 -16.28
C ASP A 185 10.17 -6.04 -15.67
N PRO A 186 11.44 -6.10 -16.12
CA PRO A 186 12.53 -5.33 -15.51
C PRO A 186 12.38 -3.82 -15.65
N GLU A 187 11.63 -3.33 -16.65
CA GLU A 187 11.46 -1.90 -16.91
C GLU A 187 10.06 -1.41 -16.51
N ARG A 188 9.04 -2.24 -16.74
CA ARG A 188 7.62 -1.86 -16.62
C ARG A 188 6.86 -2.63 -15.54
N GLY A 189 7.52 -3.58 -14.89
CA GLY A 189 6.96 -4.35 -13.79
C GLY A 189 6.98 -3.57 -12.48
N ILE A 190 6.92 -4.31 -11.38
CA ILE A 190 6.71 -3.75 -10.05
C ILE A 190 7.99 -3.94 -9.25
N GLN A 191 8.93 -3.06 -9.60
CA GLN A 191 10.31 -3.09 -9.11
C GLN A 191 10.39 -2.90 -7.60
N SER A 192 9.47 -2.12 -7.02
CA SER A 192 9.37 -1.91 -5.58
C SER A 192 9.19 -3.21 -4.77
N LEU A 193 8.46 -4.21 -5.29
CA LEU A 193 8.33 -5.50 -4.61
C LEU A 193 9.68 -6.23 -4.61
N ALA A 194 10.43 -6.20 -5.71
CA ALA A 194 11.78 -6.78 -5.76
C ALA A 194 12.69 -6.13 -4.69
N GLU A 195 12.55 -4.82 -4.54
CA GLU A 195 13.32 -3.98 -3.64
C GLU A 195 12.90 -4.08 -2.17
N MET A 196 11.83 -4.84 -1.87
CA MET A 196 11.39 -5.18 -0.51
C MET A 196 11.67 -6.65 -0.14
N LEU A 197 12.24 -7.45 -1.05
CA LEU A 197 12.67 -8.80 -0.73
C LEU A 197 13.85 -8.82 0.25
N PRO A 198 13.98 -9.86 1.09
CA PRO A 198 15.03 -9.93 2.09
C PRO A 198 16.46 -9.84 1.51
N THR A 199 17.37 -9.20 2.25
CA THR A 199 18.78 -9.06 1.88
C THR A 199 19.62 -10.29 2.21
N GLU A 200 20.81 -10.40 1.62
CA GLU A 200 21.68 -11.58 1.80
C GLU A 200 22.29 -11.72 3.20
N ASP A 201 22.25 -10.64 4.00
CA ASP A 201 22.83 -10.59 5.35
C ASP A 201 21.89 -11.09 6.45
N VAL A 202 20.69 -11.56 6.09
CA VAL A 202 19.71 -12.18 7.00
C VAL A 202 19.50 -13.67 6.67
N PRO A 203 18.85 -14.48 7.55
CA PRO A 203 18.52 -15.86 7.23
C PRO A 203 17.73 -15.98 5.91
N ALA A 204 17.93 -17.09 5.20
CA ALA A 204 17.26 -17.33 3.93
C ALA A 204 15.73 -17.32 4.12
N TYR A 205 15.02 -16.57 3.27
CA TYR A 205 13.57 -16.45 3.34
C TYR A 205 12.82 -17.55 2.58
N LEU A 206 13.53 -18.36 1.77
CA LEU A 206 13.02 -19.55 1.10
C LEU A 206 13.83 -20.78 1.54
N CYS A 207 13.11 -21.86 1.86
CA CYS A 207 13.64 -23.14 2.35
C CYS A 207 12.96 -24.33 1.66
N SER A 208 13.60 -25.51 1.69
CA SER A 208 13.22 -26.67 0.86
C SER A 208 12.80 -27.82 1.75
N SER A 209 11.82 -28.58 1.26
CA SER A 209 11.39 -29.84 1.85
C SER A 209 12.43 -30.97 1.82
N LEU A 210 13.61 -30.73 1.21
CA LEU A 210 14.68 -31.73 1.09
C LEU A 210 15.65 -31.80 2.28
N GLY A 211 15.42 -31.06 3.38
CA GLY A 211 16.06 -31.31 4.68
C GLY A 211 16.50 -30.08 5.47
N ALA A 212 16.71 -30.27 6.78
CA ALA A 212 16.96 -29.24 7.81
C ALA A 212 18.23 -28.37 7.63
N GLU A 213 19.11 -28.67 6.68
CA GLU A 213 20.29 -27.85 6.36
C GLU A 213 19.99 -26.69 5.39
N GLY A 214 18.76 -26.62 4.84
CA GLY A 214 18.38 -25.68 3.77
C GLY A 214 18.05 -24.24 4.20
N CYS A 215 18.02 -23.91 5.50
CA CYS A 215 17.64 -22.58 6.02
C CYS A 215 18.80 -21.78 6.65
N ALA A 216 20.06 -22.20 6.46
CA ALA A 216 21.19 -21.44 6.98
C ALA A 216 21.38 -20.10 6.23
N PRO A 217 21.72 -18.98 6.91
CA PRO A 217 22.02 -17.70 6.23
C PRO A 217 23.11 -17.86 5.15
N GLY A 218 22.85 -17.32 3.96
CA GLY A 218 23.76 -17.41 2.80
C GLY A 218 23.88 -18.80 2.15
N ALA A 219 23.05 -19.77 2.51
CA ALA A 219 23.03 -21.07 1.85
C ALA A 219 22.46 -20.97 0.43
N ALA A 220 23.12 -21.63 -0.53
CA ALA A 220 22.57 -21.77 -1.88
C ALA A 220 21.31 -22.63 -1.83
N TYR A 221 20.15 -21.98 -1.97
CA TYR A 221 18.86 -22.64 -1.99
C TYR A 221 18.73 -23.51 -3.26
N PRO A 222 18.14 -24.73 -3.22
CA PRO A 222 18.07 -25.63 -4.39
C PRO A 222 17.49 -25.01 -5.67
N TYR A 223 16.68 -23.94 -5.55
CA TYR A 223 16.14 -23.18 -6.67
C TYR A 223 16.63 -21.73 -6.73
N GLY A 224 17.50 -21.31 -5.81
CA GLY A 224 17.93 -19.92 -5.65
C GLY A 224 16.84 -19.00 -5.10
N HIS A 225 17.09 -17.70 -5.12
CA HIS A 225 16.13 -16.67 -4.76
C HIS A 225 16.42 -15.40 -5.58
N GLU A 226 15.50 -14.45 -5.56
CA GLU A 226 15.71 -13.15 -6.21
C GLU A 226 16.53 -12.25 -5.29
N VAL A 227 17.63 -11.71 -5.81
CA VAL A 227 18.52 -10.81 -5.05
C VAL A 227 17.94 -9.40 -5.06
N ASN A 228 18.03 -8.71 -3.92
CA ASN A 228 17.66 -7.30 -3.79
C ASN A 228 18.89 -6.39 -3.86
N PRO A 229 19.36 -5.97 -5.06
CA PRO A 229 20.58 -5.17 -5.20
C PRO A 229 20.48 -3.81 -4.52
N LEU A 230 19.33 -3.13 -4.63
CA LEU A 230 19.14 -1.81 -4.03
C LEU A 230 19.34 -1.86 -2.51
N LEU A 231 18.66 -2.79 -1.84
CA LEU A 231 18.72 -2.85 -0.38
C LEU A 231 20.06 -3.40 0.12
N ASN A 232 20.66 -4.34 -0.61
CA ASN A 232 22.03 -4.80 -0.34
C ASN A 232 23.03 -3.62 -0.41
N ASP A 233 22.96 -2.81 -1.46
CA ASP A 233 23.84 -1.67 -1.64
C ASP A 233 23.60 -0.60 -0.57
N MET A 234 22.34 -0.23 -0.29
CA MET A 234 21.99 0.73 0.76
C MET A 234 22.39 0.24 2.16
N ASN A 235 22.39 -1.07 2.41
CA ASN A 235 22.83 -1.65 3.69
C ASN A 235 24.36 -1.66 3.79
N ALA A 236 25.06 -1.92 2.68
CA ALA A 236 26.52 -1.82 2.63
C ALA A 236 27.02 -0.37 2.87
N THR A 237 26.24 0.63 2.46
CA THR A 237 26.53 2.07 2.63
C THR A 237 25.69 2.72 3.72
N VAL A 238 25.12 1.96 4.66
CA VAL A 238 24.19 2.50 5.68
C VAL A 238 24.82 3.61 6.54
N GLN A 239 26.15 3.63 6.67
CA GLN A 239 26.87 4.68 7.37
C GLN A 239 26.72 6.06 6.68
N ASP A 240 26.54 6.10 5.36
CA ASP A 240 26.33 7.34 4.60
C ASP A 240 25.06 8.07 5.07
N LEU A 241 24.06 7.34 5.55
CA LEU A 241 22.84 7.91 6.15
C LEU A 241 23.17 8.67 7.46
N ALA A 242 24.00 8.10 8.33
CA ALA A 242 24.44 8.76 9.56
C ALA A 242 25.39 9.93 9.27
N ASP A 243 26.25 9.81 8.26
CA ASP A 243 27.19 10.87 7.89
C ASP A 243 26.45 12.06 7.27
N ALA A 244 25.38 11.81 6.51
CA ALA A 244 24.53 12.83 5.91
C ALA A 244 23.66 13.59 6.94
N LEU A 245 23.10 12.89 7.93
CA LEU A 245 22.10 13.48 8.85
C LEU A 245 22.64 13.77 10.25
N GLY A 246 23.66 13.06 10.71
CA GLY A 246 23.96 12.87 12.12
C GLY A 246 23.06 11.78 12.74
N PRO A 247 23.61 10.78 13.44
CA PRO A 247 22.82 9.66 13.98
C PRO A 247 21.76 10.09 15.00
N GLU A 248 21.95 11.21 15.68
CA GLU A 248 20.97 11.81 16.59
C GLU A 248 19.70 12.33 15.89
N ASN A 249 19.78 12.55 14.58
CA ASN A 249 18.67 13.00 13.74
C ASN A 249 17.93 11.85 13.03
N ILE A 250 18.25 10.61 13.40
CA ILE A 250 17.56 9.39 12.94
C ILE A 250 16.75 8.81 14.09
N TYR A 251 15.46 8.57 13.87
CA TYR A 251 14.54 7.99 14.85
C TYR A 251 13.81 6.79 14.26
N VAL A 252 13.64 5.73 15.05
CA VAL A 252 13.08 4.44 14.60
C VAL A 252 11.93 4.05 15.52
N ILE A 253 10.76 3.78 14.94
CA ILE A 253 9.56 3.29 15.63
C ILE A 253 9.12 2.00 14.96
N TYR A 254 8.97 0.92 15.72
CA TYR A 254 8.51 -0.36 15.17
C TYR A 254 7.60 -1.11 16.15
N GLY A 255 6.70 -1.89 15.57
CA GLY A 255 5.73 -2.71 16.29
C GLY A 255 6.24 -4.14 16.50
N VAL A 256 5.75 -4.76 17.57
CA VAL A 256 5.99 -6.18 17.88
C VAL A 256 4.70 -6.89 18.30
N GLN A 257 3.55 -6.40 17.81
CA GLN A 257 2.25 -6.84 18.32
C GLN A 257 1.91 -8.28 17.90
N ASN A 258 2.39 -8.69 16.73
CA ASN A 258 1.99 -9.91 16.05
C ASN A 258 3.21 -10.50 15.36
N ASP A 259 3.49 -11.78 15.56
CA ASP A 259 4.61 -12.42 14.87
C ASP A 259 4.42 -12.32 13.34
N THR A 260 5.54 -12.17 12.65
CA THR A 260 5.65 -12.03 11.20
C THR A 260 6.37 -13.24 10.62
N ASP A 261 6.01 -13.64 9.40
CA ASP A 261 6.69 -14.71 8.68
C ASP A 261 8.21 -14.44 8.56
N HIS A 262 8.99 -15.47 8.85
CA HIS A 262 10.44 -15.43 8.85
C HIS A 262 11.04 -16.09 7.60
N TRP A 263 10.46 -17.21 7.15
CA TRP A 263 10.84 -17.93 5.93
C TRP A 263 9.71 -18.86 5.48
N TYR A 264 9.75 -19.32 4.22
CA TYR A 264 8.80 -20.27 3.66
C TYR A 264 9.45 -21.58 3.22
N GLU A 265 8.85 -22.71 3.57
CA GLU A 265 9.14 -23.95 2.87
C GLU A 265 8.46 -23.93 1.50
N VAL A 266 9.22 -24.15 0.43
CA VAL A 266 8.73 -24.12 -0.95
C VAL A 266 8.94 -25.45 -1.67
N THR A 267 8.00 -25.74 -2.56
CA THR A 267 8.09 -26.81 -3.55
C THR A 267 8.92 -26.38 -4.76
N ALA A 268 9.24 -27.34 -5.65
CA ALA A 268 9.91 -27.04 -6.90
C ALA A 268 9.15 -26.00 -7.73
N PRO A 269 9.84 -25.06 -8.42
CA PRO A 269 9.21 -24.09 -9.30
C PRO A 269 8.28 -24.78 -10.32
N PRO A 270 7.01 -24.37 -10.41
CA PRO A 270 6.11 -24.84 -11.45
C PRO A 270 6.51 -24.27 -12.83
N PRO A 271 5.90 -24.74 -13.93
CA PRO A 271 6.21 -24.23 -15.28
C PRO A 271 5.94 -22.72 -15.48
N THR A 272 5.05 -22.13 -14.67
CA THR A 272 4.64 -20.73 -14.74
C THR A 272 4.42 -20.19 -13.33
N GLY A 273 4.92 -18.97 -13.06
CA GLY A 273 4.87 -18.38 -11.73
C GLY A 273 5.85 -19.03 -10.74
N TRP A 274 6.06 -18.40 -9.59
CA TRP A 274 6.86 -18.94 -8.48
C TRP A 274 8.25 -19.39 -8.94
N ALA A 275 9.01 -18.48 -9.56
CA ALA A 275 10.29 -18.79 -10.20
C ALA A 275 11.30 -19.49 -9.26
N TYR A 276 11.20 -19.22 -7.96
CA TYR A 276 12.06 -19.75 -6.90
C TYR A 276 11.38 -20.78 -6.00
N GLY A 277 10.16 -21.20 -6.35
CA GLY A 277 9.40 -22.26 -5.67
C GLY A 277 8.11 -21.74 -5.02
N ARG A 278 7.08 -22.59 -4.99
CA ARG A 278 5.77 -22.23 -4.42
C ARG A 278 5.69 -22.61 -2.93
N PRO A 279 5.36 -21.70 -2.00
CA PRO A 279 5.16 -22.01 -0.59
C PRO A 279 4.18 -23.15 -0.38
N ILE A 280 4.57 -24.13 0.45
CA ILE A 280 3.78 -25.35 0.73
C ILE A 280 2.47 -25.00 1.44
N THR A 281 2.46 -23.92 2.22
CA THR A 281 1.32 -23.43 3.02
C THR A 281 0.10 -23.01 2.21
N LEU A 282 0.24 -22.86 0.89
CA LEU A 282 -0.86 -22.56 -0.04
C LEU A 282 -1.63 -23.82 -0.49
N ASP A 283 -1.19 -25.02 -0.12
CA ASP A 283 -1.89 -26.27 -0.39
C ASP A 283 -2.68 -26.72 0.86
N VAL A 284 -3.98 -26.92 0.69
CA VAL A 284 -5.01 -27.01 1.74
C VAL A 284 -4.71 -28.06 2.83
N GLY A 285 -4.77 -27.64 4.11
CA GLY A 285 -5.04 -28.52 5.26
C GLY A 285 -3.84 -28.98 6.10
N GLN A 286 -2.65 -28.40 5.94
CA GLN A 286 -1.48 -28.68 6.77
C GLN A 286 -1.12 -27.44 7.63
N ASP A 287 -0.79 -27.68 8.90
CA ASP A 287 -0.41 -26.66 9.87
C ASP A 287 0.94 -26.02 9.50
N ARG A 288 0.90 -24.75 9.06
CA ARG A 288 2.00 -23.75 9.05
C ARG A 288 3.44 -24.28 8.89
N ASP A 289 3.83 -24.63 7.66
CA ASP A 289 5.24 -24.87 7.27
C ASP A 289 6.01 -23.54 7.01
N PHE A 290 5.94 -22.62 7.98
CA PHE A 290 6.70 -21.38 8.04
C PHE A 290 7.01 -21.07 9.50
N GLU A 291 8.22 -20.57 9.79
CA GLU A 291 8.48 -19.99 11.10
C GLU A 291 8.06 -18.53 11.10
N THR A 292 7.55 -18.08 12.23
CA THR A 292 7.30 -16.66 12.47
C THR A 292 8.26 -16.16 13.55
N ASN A 293 8.69 -14.92 13.42
CA ASN A 293 9.49 -14.23 14.42
C ASN A 293 8.76 -12.97 14.89
N GLU A 294 9.26 -12.37 15.96
CA GLU A 294 8.76 -11.09 16.43
C GLU A 294 8.77 -10.04 15.31
N GLY A 295 7.65 -9.34 15.13
CA GLY A 295 7.45 -8.37 14.07
C GLY A 295 6.14 -7.62 14.23
N ASP A 296 5.77 -6.84 13.23
CA ASP A 296 4.55 -6.04 13.26
C ASP A 296 3.37 -6.68 12.55
N ASP A 297 3.48 -7.95 12.12
CA ASP A 297 2.63 -8.74 11.20
C ASP A 297 2.99 -8.70 9.71
N LEU A 298 3.87 -7.80 9.29
CA LEU A 298 4.41 -7.78 7.92
C LEU A 298 5.93 -7.78 7.89
N ILE A 299 6.55 -7.00 8.77
CA ILE A 299 7.99 -6.80 8.79
C ILE A 299 8.57 -7.32 10.10
N PRO A 300 9.56 -8.22 10.03
CA PRO A 300 10.21 -8.77 11.21
C PRO A 300 11.13 -7.74 11.87
N VAL A 301 11.35 -7.87 13.18
CA VAL A 301 12.17 -6.93 13.98
C VAL A 301 13.55 -6.70 13.38
N TYR A 302 14.22 -7.76 12.89
CA TYR A 302 15.56 -7.65 12.32
C TYR A 302 15.64 -6.71 11.10
N SER A 303 14.51 -6.48 10.43
CA SER A 303 14.39 -5.64 9.26
C SER A 303 13.93 -4.23 9.61
N THR A 304 12.99 -4.09 10.54
CA THR A 304 12.44 -2.77 10.93
C THR A 304 13.32 -1.99 11.93
N ASN A 305 14.13 -2.70 12.71
CA ASN A 305 15.05 -2.09 13.66
C ASN A 305 16.35 -1.66 12.97
N LEU A 306 16.35 -0.47 12.33
CA LEU A 306 17.53 0.06 11.62
C LEU A 306 18.82 0.09 12.46
N LYS A 307 18.71 0.16 13.79
CA LYS A 307 19.88 0.13 14.69
C LYS A 307 20.69 -1.15 14.59
N GLU A 308 20.09 -2.26 14.14
CA GLU A 308 20.83 -3.51 13.88
C GLU A 308 21.77 -3.43 12.68
N LEU A 309 21.52 -2.48 11.78
CA LEU A 309 22.42 -2.12 10.67
C LEU A 309 23.30 -0.93 10.99
N LEU A 310 22.78 0.05 11.73
CA LEU A 310 23.43 1.33 12.03
C LEU A 310 23.53 1.52 13.54
N ASP A 311 24.60 0.96 14.13
CA ASP A 311 24.81 0.91 15.59
C ASP A 311 24.94 2.30 16.23
N SER A 312 25.31 3.31 15.45
CA SER A 312 25.51 4.70 15.85
C SER A 312 24.23 5.43 16.26
N ILE A 313 23.05 4.94 15.86
CA ILE A 313 21.75 5.52 16.27
C ILE A 313 21.65 5.47 17.81
N PRO A 314 21.36 6.61 18.48
CA PRO A 314 21.20 6.62 19.94
C PRO A 314 20.12 5.64 20.40
N PRO A 315 20.34 4.83 21.46
CA PRO A 315 19.31 3.91 21.96
C PRO A 315 17.99 4.58 22.32
N GLU A 316 18.03 5.83 22.77
CA GLU A 316 16.85 6.66 23.05
C GLU A 316 16.07 7.07 21.81
N ASN A 317 16.63 6.92 20.61
CA ASN A 317 15.95 7.18 19.34
C ASN A 317 15.28 5.93 18.75
N VAL A 318 15.38 4.78 19.43
CA VAL A 318 14.72 3.53 19.01
C VAL A 318 13.53 3.25 19.92
N LYS A 319 12.35 3.00 19.32
CA LYS A 319 11.09 2.76 20.01
C LYS A 319 10.40 1.50 19.51
N ARG A 320 10.41 0.50 20.38
CA ARG A 320 9.68 -0.75 20.23
C ARG A 320 8.32 -0.63 20.90
N LEU A 321 7.24 -0.84 20.14
CA LEU A 321 5.86 -0.77 20.59
C LEU A 321 5.24 -2.17 20.63
N SER A 322 4.72 -2.57 21.79
CA SER A 322 4.09 -3.88 21.99
C SER A 322 2.63 -3.81 22.42
N ASP A 323 2.20 -2.66 22.95
CA ASP A 323 0.82 -2.40 23.27
C ASP A 323 -0.02 -2.15 22.01
N LYS A 324 -1.31 -2.48 22.08
CA LYS A 324 -2.20 -2.37 20.91
C LYS A 324 -2.69 -0.92 20.76
N PRO A 325 -2.76 -0.38 19.53
CA PRO A 325 -2.52 -1.08 18.26
C PRO A 325 -1.12 -0.79 17.66
N ALA A 326 -0.25 -1.80 17.59
CA ALA A 326 1.12 -1.73 17.08
C ALA A 326 1.40 -2.77 15.98
N ARG A 327 0.37 -3.11 15.19
CA ARG A 327 0.53 -3.83 13.92
C ARG A 327 1.07 -2.90 12.84
N HIS A 328 1.56 -3.44 11.72
CA HIS A 328 2.26 -2.68 10.68
C HIS A 328 1.55 -1.38 10.28
N LYS A 329 0.29 -1.46 9.85
CA LYS A 329 -0.50 -0.26 9.49
C LYS A 329 -0.92 0.56 10.69
N GLN A 330 -1.26 -0.13 11.78
CA GLN A 330 -1.95 0.47 12.92
C GLN A 330 -1.03 1.32 13.80
N ILE A 331 0.28 1.06 13.72
CA ILE A 331 1.32 1.82 14.41
C ILE A 331 1.23 3.33 14.12
N MET A 332 0.69 3.70 12.95
CA MET A 332 0.52 5.09 12.52
C MET A 332 -0.50 5.86 13.35
N TYR A 333 -1.49 5.16 13.93
CA TYR A 333 -2.46 5.74 14.85
C TYR A 333 -2.27 5.26 16.29
N HIS A 334 -1.18 4.58 16.60
CA HIS A 334 -0.81 4.24 17.98
C HIS A 334 -0.67 5.50 18.84
N THR A 335 -1.12 5.41 20.10
CA THR A 335 -1.14 6.55 21.02
C THR A 335 0.24 7.17 21.22
N ASP A 336 1.26 6.33 21.48
CA ASP A 336 2.62 6.81 21.71
C ASP A 336 3.28 7.36 20.43
N THR A 337 3.00 6.78 19.26
CA THR A 337 3.47 7.33 17.97
C THR A 337 2.96 8.75 17.79
N GLN A 338 1.65 8.95 17.97
CA GLN A 338 0.98 10.24 17.78
C GLN A 338 1.31 11.29 18.83
N SER A 339 1.44 10.89 20.11
CA SER A 339 1.49 11.85 21.22
C SER A 339 2.86 12.02 21.86
N ARG A 340 3.72 10.99 21.78
CA ARG A 340 5.00 10.97 22.48
C ARG A 340 6.16 11.00 21.52
N TYR A 341 6.27 10.03 20.61
CA TYR A 341 7.49 9.80 19.86
C TYR A 341 7.69 10.77 18.70
N VAL A 342 6.75 10.83 17.75
CA VAL A 342 6.85 11.76 16.62
C VAL A 342 6.88 13.22 17.12
N PRO A 343 5.96 13.68 18.00
CA PRO A 343 5.99 15.06 18.50
C PRO A 343 7.28 15.44 19.24
N THR A 344 7.77 14.58 20.14
CA THR A 344 8.97 14.88 20.93
C THR A 344 10.19 14.96 20.02
N PHE A 345 10.30 14.06 19.04
CA PHE A 345 11.46 14.07 18.16
C PHE A 345 11.48 15.28 17.22
N LEU A 346 10.32 15.65 16.67
CA LEU A 346 10.20 16.82 15.78
C LEU A 346 10.36 18.14 16.54
N THR A 347 9.70 18.28 17.69
CA THR A 347 9.50 19.58 18.36
C THR A 347 10.15 19.72 19.74
N GLY A 348 10.68 18.63 20.30
CA GLY A 348 11.21 18.57 21.67
C GLY A 348 10.14 18.37 22.75
N GLN A 349 8.86 18.28 22.38
CA GLN A 349 7.76 18.19 23.34
C GLN A 349 6.73 17.10 22.96
N ALA A 350 6.38 16.27 23.96
CA ALA A 350 5.23 15.38 23.89
C ALA A 350 3.93 16.16 24.11
N ILE A 351 2.83 15.65 23.55
CA ILE A 351 1.49 16.21 23.70
C ILE A 351 0.60 15.26 24.51
N SER A 352 -0.52 15.77 25.03
CA SER A 352 -1.45 15.01 25.88
C SER A 352 -2.75 14.63 25.16
N PHE A 353 -2.78 14.71 23.82
CA PHE A 353 -3.94 14.39 23.01
C PHE A 353 -3.55 13.57 21.79
N THR A 354 -4.50 12.83 21.24
CA THR A 354 -4.39 12.09 19.98
C THR A 354 -5.64 12.32 19.14
N THR A 355 -5.61 11.85 17.91
CA THR A 355 -6.80 11.75 17.06
C THR A 355 -7.16 10.27 16.94
N PRO A 356 -8.40 9.85 17.22
CA PRO A 356 -8.79 8.45 17.03
C PRO A 356 -8.88 8.12 15.54
N TYR A 357 -8.48 6.90 15.19
CA TYR A 357 -8.73 6.36 13.85
C TYR A 357 -10.23 6.16 13.64
N LYS A 358 -10.71 6.58 12.47
CA LYS A 358 -12.09 6.38 12.02
C LYS A 358 -12.04 5.44 10.82
N ARG A 359 -12.50 4.21 11.02
CA ARG A 359 -12.61 3.24 9.94
C ARG A 359 -13.52 3.80 8.83
N PRO A 360 -13.11 3.73 7.55
CA PRO A 360 -13.94 4.18 6.44
C PRO A 360 -15.31 3.50 6.43
N PRO A 361 -16.42 4.24 6.24
CA PRO A 361 -17.77 3.67 6.28
C PRO A 361 -17.98 2.52 5.30
N PHE A 362 -17.43 2.59 4.08
CA PHE A 362 -17.60 1.54 3.07
C PHE A 362 -17.11 0.16 3.53
N LEU A 363 -16.13 0.09 4.45
CA LEU A 363 -15.60 -1.16 5.03
C LEU A 363 -16.49 -1.76 6.13
N ILE A 364 -17.43 -0.98 6.66
CA ILE A 364 -18.31 -1.40 7.76
C ILE A 364 -19.50 -2.19 7.22
N HIS A 365 -19.82 -2.04 5.93
CA HIS A 365 -21.04 -2.59 5.35
C HIS A 365 -20.78 -3.94 4.66
N PRO A 366 -21.22 -5.07 5.27
CA PRO A 366 -21.14 -6.36 4.62
C PRO A 366 -22.12 -6.39 3.45
N GLY A 367 -21.63 -6.66 2.25
CA GLY A 367 -22.45 -6.73 1.06
C GLY A 367 -21.72 -6.22 -0.16
N GLN A 368 -22.36 -6.39 -1.31
CA GLN A 368 -21.72 -6.12 -2.59
C GLN A 368 -21.40 -4.64 -2.79
N TRP A 369 -20.27 -4.40 -3.44
CA TRP A 369 -19.85 -3.09 -3.90
C TRP A 369 -20.10 -2.95 -5.38
N LEU A 370 -20.60 -1.78 -5.78
CA LEU A 370 -20.47 -1.32 -7.15
C LEU A 370 -19.17 -0.52 -7.23
N VAL A 371 -18.25 -0.95 -8.11
CA VAL A 371 -16.95 -0.33 -8.29
C VAL A 371 -16.85 0.20 -9.71
N LEU A 372 -16.48 1.47 -9.84
CA LEU A 372 -16.17 2.11 -11.10
C LEU A 372 -14.68 2.46 -11.09
N THR A 373 -13.94 2.07 -12.13
CA THR A 373 -12.53 2.43 -12.32
C THR A 373 -12.27 2.86 -13.76
N ASP A 374 -11.15 3.51 -14.01
CA ASP A 374 -10.79 4.04 -15.33
C ASP A 374 -9.41 3.59 -15.83
N LEU A 375 -9.30 3.59 -17.15
CA LEU A 375 -8.05 3.79 -17.86
C LEU A 375 -8.10 5.21 -18.45
N CYS A 376 -7.21 6.07 -17.95
CA CYS A 376 -7.02 7.50 -18.27
C CYS A 376 -7.20 7.90 -19.73
N PRO A 377 -7.42 9.21 -20.04
CA PRO A 377 -7.22 10.38 -19.16
C PRO A 377 -8.50 11.05 -18.68
N VAL A 378 -9.29 10.35 -17.87
CA VAL A 378 -10.59 10.83 -17.38
C VAL A 378 -10.65 10.91 -15.85
N ASN A 379 -11.33 11.94 -15.37
CA ASN A 379 -11.87 11.98 -14.02
C ASN A 379 -13.25 11.33 -14.00
N LEU A 380 -13.54 10.63 -12.90
CA LEU A 380 -14.77 9.86 -12.73
C LEU A 380 -15.83 10.65 -11.96
N THR A 381 -17.07 10.63 -12.44
CA THR A 381 -18.25 11.03 -11.66
C THR A 381 -19.35 9.97 -11.85
N LEU A 382 -19.90 9.46 -10.74
CA LEU A 382 -21.03 8.54 -10.74
C LEU A 382 -22.25 9.23 -10.13
N THR A 383 -23.38 9.15 -10.82
CA THR A 383 -24.70 9.57 -10.32
C THR A 383 -25.57 8.35 -10.12
N ASP A 384 -26.11 8.20 -8.92
CA ASP A 384 -26.95 7.07 -8.54
C ASP A 384 -28.43 7.24 -8.98
N PRO A 385 -29.28 6.21 -8.84
CA PRO A 385 -30.68 6.28 -9.25
C PRO A 385 -31.53 7.30 -8.46
N GLN A 386 -31.01 7.86 -7.36
CA GLN A 386 -31.65 8.94 -6.60
C GLN A 386 -31.17 10.33 -7.04
N GLY A 387 -30.25 10.40 -8.02
CA GLY A 387 -29.68 11.64 -8.52
C GLY A 387 -28.53 12.20 -7.67
N ARG A 388 -28.02 11.43 -6.69
CA ARG A 388 -26.86 11.82 -5.87
C ARG A 388 -25.57 11.51 -6.61
N ARG A 389 -24.55 12.34 -6.43
CA ARG A 389 -23.27 12.25 -7.15
C ARG A 389 -22.10 11.96 -6.23
N VAL A 390 -21.14 11.18 -6.73
CA VAL A 390 -19.83 10.96 -6.13
C VAL A 390 -18.76 11.03 -7.21
N GLY A 391 -17.60 11.62 -6.91
CA GLY A 391 -16.50 11.75 -7.88
C GLY A 391 -16.09 13.19 -8.15
N TYR A 392 -15.49 13.46 -9.30
CA TYR A 392 -15.02 14.79 -9.69
C TYR A 392 -16.17 15.75 -10.00
N ASP A 393 -16.05 17.00 -9.55
CA ASP A 393 -16.92 18.09 -9.93
C ASP A 393 -16.26 18.98 -11.01
N PRO A 394 -16.65 18.90 -12.29
CA PRO A 394 -16.09 19.76 -13.32
C PRO A 394 -16.40 21.24 -13.13
N ALA A 395 -17.41 21.61 -12.33
CA ALA A 395 -17.75 23.01 -12.09
C ALA A 395 -16.79 23.70 -11.12
N THR A 396 -16.29 22.97 -10.13
CA THR A 396 -15.43 23.51 -9.07
C THR A 396 -13.99 23.01 -9.14
N GLY A 397 -13.73 21.92 -9.88
CA GLY A 397 -12.49 21.15 -9.82
C GLY A 397 -12.35 20.31 -8.55
N GLY A 398 -13.40 20.27 -7.71
CA GLY A 398 -13.42 19.57 -6.42
C GLY A 398 -13.96 18.14 -6.50
N VAL A 399 -14.38 17.63 -5.34
CA VAL A 399 -14.97 16.30 -5.18
C VAL A 399 -16.43 16.43 -4.72
N LEU A 400 -17.31 15.63 -5.31
CA LEU A 400 -18.70 15.39 -4.93
C LEU A 400 -18.76 14.19 -3.99
N GLU A 401 -19.51 14.32 -2.90
CA GLU A 401 -19.67 13.29 -1.85
C GLU A 401 -21.13 13.19 -1.41
N GLU A 402 -22.06 13.15 -2.36
CA GLU A 402 -23.51 13.13 -2.08
C GLU A 402 -24.05 11.71 -1.87
N VAL A 403 -23.36 10.69 -2.41
CA VAL A 403 -23.72 9.27 -2.24
C VAL A 403 -23.20 8.79 -0.87
N PRO A 404 -24.09 8.36 0.06
CA PRO A 404 -23.68 7.94 1.39
C PRO A 404 -22.69 6.77 1.36
N ASP A 405 -21.67 6.87 2.22
CA ASP A 405 -20.62 5.88 2.43
C ASP A 405 -19.78 5.54 1.18
N ALA A 406 -19.99 6.22 0.05
CA ALA A 406 -19.20 6.00 -1.14
C ALA A 406 -17.79 6.57 -0.96
N LEU A 407 -16.82 5.92 -1.61
CA LEU A 407 -15.44 6.37 -1.69
C LEU A 407 -15.15 6.83 -3.12
N TYR A 408 -14.38 7.91 -3.26
CA TYR A 408 -13.68 8.26 -4.49
C TYR A 408 -12.21 8.53 -4.16
N THR A 409 -11.29 7.93 -4.90
CA THR A 409 -9.84 8.09 -4.63
C THR A 409 -9.23 9.42 -5.07
N GLY A 410 -10.01 10.27 -5.74
CA GLY A 410 -9.62 11.63 -6.09
C GLY A 410 -9.30 11.82 -7.58
N PRO A 411 -9.32 13.09 -8.06
CA PRO A 411 -9.12 13.42 -9.47
C PRO A 411 -7.66 13.59 -9.87
N GLY A 412 -7.42 13.71 -11.17
CA GLY A 412 -6.15 14.14 -11.76
C GLY A 412 -5.04 13.10 -11.66
N VAL A 413 -5.36 11.87 -11.27
CA VAL A 413 -4.40 10.78 -11.15
C VAL A 413 -4.85 9.59 -11.97
N GLU A 414 -3.89 8.74 -12.31
CA GLU A 414 -4.16 7.46 -12.93
C GLU A 414 -4.67 6.42 -11.94
N GLY A 415 -5.65 5.63 -12.41
CA GLY A 415 -6.25 4.51 -11.69
C GLY A 415 -7.22 4.99 -10.63
N GLN A 416 -8.06 5.97 -10.97
CA GLN A 416 -9.09 6.44 -10.03
C GLN A 416 -10.15 5.38 -9.91
N PHE A 417 -10.76 5.29 -8.74
CA PHE A 417 -11.92 4.43 -8.60
C PHE A 417 -12.91 5.00 -7.60
N ILE A 418 -14.16 4.61 -7.81
CA ILE A 418 -15.29 4.89 -6.95
C ILE A 418 -15.79 3.56 -6.41
N ILE A 419 -15.99 3.47 -5.09
CA ILE A 419 -16.67 2.36 -4.44
C ILE A 419 -18.01 2.87 -3.91
N VAL A 420 -19.11 2.27 -4.36
CA VAL A 420 -20.44 2.51 -3.81
C VAL A 420 -20.89 1.27 -3.04
N PRO A 421 -20.79 1.27 -1.71
CA PRO A 421 -21.30 0.16 -0.90
C PRO A 421 -22.84 0.18 -0.91
N ARG A 422 -23.48 -0.99 -0.91
CA ARG A 422 -24.96 -1.11 -0.88
C ARG A 422 -25.64 -0.32 -2.01
N ALA A 423 -25.04 -0.36 -3.20
CA ALA A 423 -25.56 0.29 -4.40
C ALA A 423 -27.03 -0.12 -4.67
N PRO A 424 -28.00 0.81 -4.67
CA PRO A 424 -29.40 0.48 -4.94
C PRO A 424 -29.62 0.02 -6.38
N ALA A 425 -30.69 -0.73 -6.62
CA ALA A 425 -31.10 -1.06 -7.98
C ALA A 425 -31.54 0.19 -8.75
N GLY A 426 -31.27 0.23 -10.06
CA GLY A 426 -31.71 1.28 -10.97
C GLY A 426 -30.64 1.70 -11.96
N ASP A 427 -30.92 2.80 -12.67
CA ASP A 427 -30.01 3.35 -13.67
C ASP A 427 -28.97 4.25 -13.01
N TYR A 428 -27.71 4.07 -13.40
CA TYR A 428 -26.61 4.94 -12.98
C TYR A 428 -26.09 5.73 -14.17
N GLN A 429 -25.74 7.00 -13.94
CA GLN A 429 -25.04 7.81 -14.93
C GLN A 429 -23.56 7.88 -14.56
N ILE A 430 -22.72 7.49 -15.50
CA ILE A 430 -21.27 7.47 -15.34
C ILE A 430 -20.70 8.52 -16.28
N THR A 431 -20.08 9.54 -15.71
CA THR A 431 -19.56 10.68 -16.44
C THR A 431 -18.05 10.69 -16.38
N ALA A 432 -17.42 10.67 -17.55
CA ALA A 432 -15.99 10.87 -17.74
C ALA A 432 -15.73 12.35 -18.09
N THR A 433 -14.78 12.97 -17.39
CA THR A 433 -14.30 14.32 -17.74
C THR A 433 -12.81 14.29 -18.05
N GLY A 434 -12.42 14.68 -19.26
CA GLY A 434 -11.03 14.62 -19.69
C GLY A 434 -10.14 15.57 -18.90
N PHE A 435 -9.09 15.07 -18.26
CA PHE A 435 -8.01 15.92 -17.74
C PHE A 435 -6.82 15.99 -18.71
N ASP A 436 -6.85 15.17 -19.77
CA ASP A 436 -6.01 15.27 -20.96
C ASP A 436 -6.79 14.78 -22.19
N THR A 437 -6.16 14.78 -23.36
CA THR A 437 -6.71 14.26 -24.61
C THR A 437 -6.20 12.85 -24.86
N GLY A 438 -7.11 11.90 -25.09
CA GLY A 438 -6.72 10.51 -25.36
C GLY A 438 -7.91 9.55 -25.48
N GLU A 439 -7.58 8.28 -25.67
CA GLU A 439 -8.54 7.19 -25.51
C GLU A 439 -8.76 6.92 -24.02
N TYR A 440 -9.98 6.56 -23.65
CA TYR A 440 -10.30 6.15 -22.28
C TYR A 440 -11.15 4.88 -22.26
N THR A 441 -11.06 4.16 -21.15
CA THR A 441 -11.95 3.03 -20.84
C THR A 441 -12.50 3.18 -19.43
N LEU A 442 -13.81 3.02 -19.28
CA LEU A 442 -14.49 2.97 -17.99
C LEU A 442 -14.96 1.55 -17.72
N LEU A 443 -14.71 1.08 -16.51
CA LEU A 443 -15.01 -0.29 -16.11
C LEU A 443 -15.87 -0.29 -14.86
N VAL A 444 -16.97 -1.03 -14.95
CA VAL A 444 -17.93 -1.16 -13.86
C VAL A 444 -17.94 -2.60 -13.41
N TYR A 445 -17.67 -2.84 -12.13
CA TYR A 445 -17.68 -4.15 -11.50
C TYR A 445 -18.67 -4.20 -10.35
N ARG A 446 -19.23 -5.38 -10.15
CA ARG A 446 -19.80 -5.79 -8.89
C ARG A 446 -18.74 -6.60 -8.14
N VAL A 447 -18.45 -6.27 -6.90
CA VAL A 447 -17.42 -6.95 -6.09
C VAL A 447 -18.01 -7.42 -4.76
N ASP A 448 -17.72 -8.67 -4.41
CA ASP A 448 -17.86 -9.18 -3.04
C ASP A 448 -16.73 -10.15 -2.68
N GLU A 449 -16.73 -10.73 -1.48
CA GLU A 449 -15.63 -11.59 -1.02
C GLU A 449 -15.40 -12.84 -1.89
N ARG A 450 -16.36 -13.22 -2.74
CA ARG A 450 -16.29 -14.39 -3.62
C ARG A 450 -15.78 -14.08 -5.03
N GLY A 451 -15.75 -12.81 -5.41
CA GLY A 451 -15.28 -12.44 -6.74
C GLY A 451 -15.72 -11.05 -7.22
N ALA A 452 -15.19 -10.69 -8.38
CA ALA A 452 -15.54 -9.51 -9.15
C ALA A 452 -16.21 -9.91 -10.47
N TRP A 453 -17.32 -9.24 -10.80
CA TRP A 453 -18.07 -9.48 -12.04
C TRP A 453 -18.28 -8.18 -12.81
N SER A 454 -17.79 -8.13 -14.04
CA SER A 454 -18.01 -7.00 -14.95
C SER A 454 -19.51 -6.76 -15.17
N GLN A 455 -19.93 -5.51 -15.07
CA GLN A 455 -21.30 -5.05 -15.29
C GLN A 455 -21.42 -4.27 -16.60
N ALA A 456 -20.43 -3.41 -16.88
CA ALA A 456 -20.40 -2.61 -18.10
C ALA A 456 -18.97 -2.14 -18.39
N ILE A 457 -18.74 -1.86 -19.68
CA ILE A 457 -17.50 -1.30 -20.20
C ILE A 457 -17.87 -0.22 -21.19
N PHE A 458 -17.25 0.94 -21.04
CA PHE A 458 -17.43 2.05 -21.97
C PHE A 458 -16.06 2.48 -22.47
N THR A 459 -15.93 2.62 -23.79
CA THR A 459 -14.70 3.10 -24.42
C THR A 459 -15.00 4.33 -25.25
N GLY A 460 -13.97 5.14 -25.48
CA GLY A 460 -14.09 6.29 -26.38
C GLY A 460 -12.84 7.14 -26.41
N THR A 461 -12.93 8.26 -27.10
CA THR A 461 -11.93 9.33 -27.06
C THR A 461 -12.50 10.52 -26.30
N ILE A 462 -11.62 11.25 -25.62
CA ILE A 462 -11.97 12.45 -24.88
C ILE A 462 -10.94 13.54 -25.15
N ALA A 463 -11.39 14.79 -25.20
CA ALA A 463 -10.52 15.97 -25.21
C ALA A 463 -10.40 16.57 -23.80
N LEU A 464 -9.37 17.38 -23.59
CA LEU A 464 -9.20 18.15 -22.35
C LEU A 464 -10.49 18.91 -22.00
N SER A 465 -10.96 18.74 -20.76
CA SER A 465 -12.20 19.31 -20.21
C SER A 465 -13.51 18.89 -20.90
N GLN A 466 -13.47 17.99 -21.87
CA GLN A 466 -14.69 17.41 -22.45
C GLN A 466 -15.34 16.49 -21.41
N THR A 467 -16.67 16.50 -21.37
CA THR A 467 -17.46 15.59 -20.55
C THR A 467 -18.27 14.65 -21.45
N VAL A 468 -18.25 13.35 -21.15
CA VAL A 468 -19.07 12.32 -21.80
C VAL A 468 -19.79 11.50 -20.73
N THR A 469 -21.08 11.27 -20.91
CA THR A 469 -21.90 10.49 -19.97
C THR A 469 -22.37 9.21 -20.63
N HIS A 470 -22.22 8.10 -19.89
CA HIS A 470 -22.71 6.77 -20.20
C HIS A 470 -23.77 6.36 -19.18
N THR A 471 -24.67 5.48 -19.58
CA THR A 471 -25.70 4.94 -18.68
C THR A 471 -25.45 3.46 -18.43
N LEU A 472 -25.36 3.08 -17.16
CA LEU A 472 -25.49 1.69 -16.72
C LEU A 472 -26.97 1.44 -16.46
N GLU A 473 -27.64 0.81 -17.42
CA GLU A 473 -29.08 0.54 -17.37
C GLU A 473 -29.42 -0.63 -16.44
N GLY A 474 -30.43 -0.44 -15.60
CA GLY A 474 -31.07 -1.51 -14.84
C GLY A 474 -30.11 -2.30 -13.94
N TYR A 475 -29.14 -1.64 -13.30
CA TYR A 475 -28.30 -2.33 -12.32
C TYR A 475 -29.17 -2.95 -11.24
N VAL A 476 -28.93 -4.23 -10.94
CA VAL A 476 -29.60 -4.95 -9.86
C VAL A 476 -28.51 -5.55 -8.96
N PRO A 477 -28.43 -5.17 -7.67
CA PRO A 477 -27.55 -5.84 -6.73
C PRO A 477 -27.98 -7.31 -6.63
N ALA A 478 -27.02 -8.22 -6.55
CA ALA A 478 -27.36 -9.63 -6.42
C ALA A 478 -28.13 -9.86 -5.12
N ILE A 479 -29.31 -10.44 -5.23
CA ILE A 479 -30.05 -10.93 -4.07
C ILE A 479 -29.39 -12.26 -3.70
N PHE A 480 -28.48 -12.24 -2.74
CA PHE A 480 -28.17 -13.48 -2.05
C PHE A 480 -29.29 -13.72 -1.06
N ALA A 481 -30.05 -14.79 -1.28
CA ALA A 481 -30.75 -15.41 -0.18
C ALA A 481 -29.67 -15.76 0.85
N ASP A 482 -29.77 -15.23 2.06
CA ASP A 482 -29.06 -15.75 3.22
C ASP A 482 -29.54 -17.20 3.43
N THR A 483 -29.03 -18.15 2.65
CA THR A 483 -28.95 -19.53 3.12
C THR A 483 -27.78 -19.55 4.10
N PHE A 484 -28.07 -19.15 5.33
CA PHE A 484 -27.44 -19.73 6.51
C PHE A 484 -27.74 -21.24 6.51
N ASP A 485 -27.16 -22.00 5.58
CA ASP A 485 -26.95 -23.43 5.77
C ASP A 485 -25.55 -23.58 6.37
N ARG A 486 -25.50 -23.29 7.67
CA ARG A 486 -24.47 -23.85 8.53
C ARG A 486 -24.81 -25.32 8.76
N ALA A 487 -24.69 -26.11 7.71
CA ALA A 487 -24.71 -27.57 7.76
C ALA A 487 -23.28 -28.08 7.60
N ASP A 488 -22.44 -27.78 8.60
CA ASP A 488 -21.44 -28.71 9.14
C ASP A 488 -20.69 -28.04 10.29
N SER A 489 -21.20 -28.25 11.51
CA SER A 489 -20.41 -28.60 12.69
C SER A 489 -21.36 -28.91 13.85
N THR A 490 -22.09 -30.03 13.74
CA THR A 490 -22.46 -30.78 14.94
C THR A 490 -21.18 -31.41 15.48
N ASP A 491 -20.41 -30.65 16.24
CA ASP A 491 -19.57 -31.20 17.31
C ASP A 491 -19.35 -30.13 18.40
N LEU A 492 -20.45 -29.70 19.00
CA LEU A 492 -20.39 -29.21 20.37
C LEU A 492 -20.49 -30.46 21.26
N GLY A 493 -19.34 -30.84 21.81
CA GLY A 493 -19.26 -31.79 22.91
C GLY A 493 -20.21 -31.40 24.06
N PRO A 494 -20.67 -32.38 24.85
CA PRO A 494 -21.88 -32.28 25.64
C PRO A 494 -21.75 -31.30 26.82
N GLY A 495 -22.68 -30.35 26.85
CA GLY A 495 -23.61 -30.10 27.95
C GLY A 495 -23.07 -30.11 29.38
N TRP A 496 -22.89 -28.92 29.93
CA TRP A 496 -23.11 -28.66 31.34
C TRP A 496 -24.59 -28.90 31.67
N GLU A 497 -24.87 -29.87 32.53
CA GLU A 497 -26.22 -30.12 33.05
C GLU A 497 -26.69 -28.98 33.96
N GLU A 498 -27.90 -28.51 33.68
CA GLU A 498 -28.75 -27.75 34.58
C GLU A 498 -29.11 -28.62 35.79
N VAL A 499 -28.71 -28.22 36.99
CA VAL A 499 -29.37 -28.68 38.22
C VAL A 499 -30.37 -27.61 38.63
N ALA A 500 -31.64 -27.88 38.34
CA ALA A 500 -32.79 -27.18 38.90
C ALA A 500 -32.84 -27.36 40.44
N GLY A 501 -33.36 -26.35 41.12
CA GLY A 501 -33.19 -26.15 42.56
C GLY A 501 -33.90 -27.13 43.50
N GLU A 502 -33.41 -27.08 44.74
CA GLU A 502 -34.13 -26.91 46.00
C GLU A 502 -33.24 -26.12 46.98
#